data_AF-F0GHU0-F1
#
_entry.id   AF-F0GHU0-F1
#
_cell.length_a   1.000
_cell.length_b   1.000
_cell.length_c   1.000
_cell.angle_alpha   90.00
_cell.angle_beta   90.00
_cell.angle_gamma   90.00
#
_symmetry.space_group_name_H-M   'P 1'
#
loop_
_entity.id
_entity.type
_entity.pdbx_description
1 polymer ?
#
loop_
_entity_poly.entity_id
_entity_poly.type
_entity_poly.pdbx_seq_one_letter_code
_entity_poly.pdbx_strand_id
1 'polypeptide(L)' 'MTATPASPDTAPARPRDAEPTEANIRDLVYAFYDRVRADPLLGPVFDAKLAGRWDDHLPKMVGFWSSLVLGTKGY' A
#
# COMPACT_ATOMS: atom_id res chain seq x y z
N MET A 1 4.59 29.41 0.62
CA MET A 1 3.75 28.83 1.68
C MET A 1 3.76 27.33 1.48
N THR A 2 4.73 26.62 2.05
CA THR A 2 4.80 25.15 1.99
C THR A 2 3.94 24.61 3.13
N ALA A 3 2.76 24.10 2.80
CA ALA A 3 1.95 23.35 3.77
C ALA A 3 2.73 22.09 4.16
N THR A 4 3.07 21.98 5.44
CA THR A 4 3.50 20.72 6.05
C THR A 4 2.42 19.68 5.78
N PRO A 5 2.70 18.54 5.11
CA PRO A 5 1.71 17.48 5.03
C PRO A 5 1.47 16.97 6.45
N ALA A 6 0.22 17.03 6.90
CA ALA A 6 -0.18 16.43 8.17
C ALA A 6 0.16 14.93 8.10
N SER A 7 0.92 14.43 9.07
CA SER A 7 1.17 12.99 9.21
C SER A 7 -0.17 12.25 9.23
N PRO A 8 -0.42 11.27 8.34
CA PRO A 8 -1.64 10.47 8.38
C PRO A 8 -1.66 9.45 9.55
N ASP A 9 -0.77 9.59 10.52
CA ASP A 9 -0.55 8.65 11.62
C ASP A 9 -1.48 8.95 12.81
N THR A 10 -2.78 9.02 12.54
CA THR A 10 -3.84 9.08 13.57
C THR A 10 -4.87 7.96 13.37
N ALA A 11 -4.51 6.90 12.65
CA ALA A 11 -5.25 5.66 12.74
C ALA A 11 -4.82 4.95 14.04
N PRO A 12 -5.75 4.38 14.83
CA PRO A 12 -5.36 3.60 16.00
C PRO A 12 -4.40 2.49 15.55
N ALA A 13 -3.24 2.41 16.19
CA ALA A 13 -2.25 1.39 15.91
C ALA A 13 -2.87 0.02 16.19
N ARG A 14 -3.30 -0.66 15.13
CA ARG A 14 -3.68 -2.08 15.21
C ARG A 14 -2.50 -2.82 15.84
N PRO A 15 -2.73 -3.74 16.81
CA PRO A 15 -1.66 -4.57 17.32
C PRO A 15 -0.91 -5.21 16.15
N ARG A 16 0.42 -5.14 16.18
CA ARG A 16 1.24 -5.72 15.14
C ARG A 16 1.04 -7.23 15.13
N ASP A 17 0.85 -7.80 13.95
CA ASP A 17 0.82 -9.24 13.80
C ASP A 17 2.18 -9.82 14.17
N ALA A 18 2.18 -10.96 14.87
CA ALA A 18 3.41 -11.63 15.31
C ALA A 18 4.15 -12.27 14.13
N GLU A 19 3.41 -12.77 13.14
CA GLU A 19 3.94 -13.45 11.96
C GLU A 19 3.27 -12.92 10.69
N PRO A 20 4.00 -12.83 9.57
CA PRO A 20 3.43 -12.43 8.30
C PRO A 20 2.51 -13.51 7.72
N THR A 21 1.38 -13.10 7.17
CA THR A 21 0.45 -13.94 6.41
C THR A 21 0.09 -13.23 5.10
N GLU A 22 -0.31 -13.96 4.07
CA GLU A 22 -0.77 -13.32 2.82
C GLU A 22 -1.92 -12.33 3.06
N ALA A 23 -2.81 -12.64 4.01
CA ALA A 23 -3.94 -11.77 4.37
C ALA A 23 -3.48 -10.45 5.00
N ASN A 24 -2.57 -10.48 5.98
CA ASN A 24 -2.10 -9.23 6.59
C ASN A 24 -1.18 -8.41 5.66
N ILE A 25 -0.42 -9.08 4.78
CA ILE A 25 0.36 -8.41 3.74
C ILE A 25 -0.58 -7.73 2.74
N ARG A 26 -1.66 -8.40 2.33
CA ARG A 26 -2.69 -7.80 1.48
C ARG A 26 -3.25 -6.55 2.14
N ASP A 27 -3.72 -6.63 3.37
CA ASP A 27 -4.30 -5.48 4.08
C ASP A 27 -3.30 -4.30 4.16
N LEU A 28 -2.03 -4.60 4.45
CA LEU A 28 -0.96 -3.60 4.49
C LEU A 28 -0.76 -2.93 3.13
N VAL A 29 -0.70 -3.71 2.05
CA VAL A 29 -0.50 -3.19 0.68
C VAL A 29 -1.67 -2.31 0.25
N TYR A 30 -2.91 -2.75 0.50
CA TYR A 30 -4.09 -1.95 0.18
C TYR A 30 -4.13 -0.65 0.99
N ALA A 31 -3.90 -0.71 2.31
CA ALA A 31 -3.86 0.48 3.15
C ALA A 31 -2.74 1.45 2.75
N PHE A 32 -1.60 0.93 2.30
CA PHE A 32 -0.52 1.76 1.76
C PHE A 32 -0.96 2.49 0.48
N TYR A 33 -1.53 1.78 -0.50
CA TYR A 33 -1.94 2.40 -1.76
C TYR A 33 -3.15 3.33 -1.63
N ASP A 34 -4.05 3.09 -0.68
CA ASP A 34 -5.12 4.02 -0.32
C ASP A 34 -4.54 5.36 0.16
N ARG A 35 -3.51 5.32 1.02
CA ARG A 35 -2.81 6.53 1.46
C ARG A 35 -2.04 7.19 0.33
N VAL A 36 -1.36 6.43 -0.53
CA VAL A 36 -0.66 6.96 -1.71
C VAL A 36 -1.63 7.71 -2.62
N ARG A 37 -2.83 7.17 -2.85
CA ARG A 37 -3.84 7.79 -3.70
C ARG A 37 -4.43 9.06 -3.09
N ALA A 38 -4.58 9.09 -1.77
CA ALA A 38 -5.04 10.27 -1.04
C ALA A 38 -3.96 11.35 -0.86
N ASP A 39 -2.69 11.00 -1.03
CA ASP A 39 -1.57 11.92 -0.83
C ASP A 39 -1.51 12.95 -1.97
N PRO A 40 -1.44 14.27 -1.66
CA PRO A 40 -1.49 15.32 -2.68
C PRO A 40 -0.23 15.39 -3.56
N LEU A 41 0.90 14.83 -3.12
CA LEU A 41 2.14 14.79 -3.87
C LEU A 41 2.28 13.49 -4.66
N LEU A 42 2.01 12.35 -4.01
CA LEU A 42 2.18 11.03 -4.62
C LEU A 42 0.97 10.64 -5.49
N GLY A 43 -0.24 10.96 -5.06
CA GLY A 43 -1.48 10.62 -5.77
C GLY A 43 -1.44 10.96 -7.26
N PRO A 44 -1.13 12.21 -7.65
CA PRO A 44 -1.02 12.60 -9.06
C PRO A 44 0.02 11.81 -9.86
N VAL A 45 1.14 11.42 -9.23
CA VAL A 45 2.21 10.65 -9.88
C VAL A 45 1.74 9.23 -10.22
N PHE A 46 1.05 8.59 -9.27
CA PHE A 46 0.50 7.26 -9.48
C PHE A 46 -0.70 7.29 -10.40
N ASP A 47 -1.64 8.23 -10.24
CA ASP A 47 -2.83 8.33 -11.09
C ASP A 47 -2.47 8.60 -12.55
N ALA A 48 -1.41 9.36 -12.83
CA ALA A 48 -0.90 9.55 -14.20
C ALA A 48 -0.53 8.24 -14.91
N LYS A 49 -0.28 7.15 -14.15
CA LYS A 49 0.00 5.82 -14.70
C LYS A 49 -1.10 4.82 -14.40
N LEU A 50 -1.83 4.91 -13.31
CA LEU A 50 -2.70 3.84 -12.81
C LEU A 50 -4.19 4.18 -12.86
N ALA A 51 -4.58 5.39 -13.29
CA ALA A 51 -5.98 5.73 -13.48
C ALA A 51 -6.70 4.66 -14.34
N GLY A 52 -7.76 4.08 -13.80
CA GLY A 52 -8.53 2.99 -14.43
C GLY A 52 -7.86 1.60 -14.41
N ARG A 53 -6.67 1.44 -13.82
CA ARG A 53 -5.89 0.20 -13.79
C ARG A 53 -5.49 -0.25 -12.38
N TRP A 54 -6.06 0.38 -11.36
CA TRP A 54 -5.79 0.06 -9.96
C TRP A 54 -6.14 -1.41 -9.62
N ASP A 55 -7.25 -1.91 -10.16
CA ASP A 55 -7.70 -3.28 -9.94
C ASP A 55 -6.76 -4.34 -10.54
N ASP A 56 -6.02 -4.00 -11.60
CA ASP A 56 -4.98 -4.87 -12.18
C ASP A 56 -3.64 -4.74 -11.45
N HIS A 57 -3.37 -3.57 -10.86
CA HIS A 57 -2.09 -3.25 -10.21
C HIS A 57 -2.01 -3.79 -8.80
N LEU A 58 -3.06 -3.61 -7.98
CA LEU A 58 -3.03 -3.99 -6.57
C LEU A 58 -2.78 -5.49 -6.35
N PRO A 59 -3.41 -6.43 -7.08
CA PRO A 59 -3.13 -7.86 -6.92
C PRO A 59 -1.68 -8.23 -7.21
N LYS A 60 -1.05 -7.58 -8.20
CA LYS A 60 0.37 -7.78 -8.50
C LYS A 60 1.25 -7.34 -7.34
N MET A 61 0.96 -6.17 -6.76
CA MET A 61 1.72 -5.69 -5.61
C MET A 61 1.56 -6.58 -4.38
N VAL A 62 0.36 -7.13 -4.16
CA VAL A 62 0.17 -8.14 -3.11
C VAL A 62 1.03 -9.37 -3.37
N GLY A 63 1.05 -9.89 -4.60
CA GLY A 63 1.90 -11.04 -4.96
C GLY A 63 3.39 -10.76 -4.76
N PHE A 64 3.87 -9.61 -5.23
CA PHE A 64 5.26 -9.17 -5.08
C PHE A 64 5.69 -9.07 -3.61
N TRP A 65 4.90 -8.41 -2.77
CA TRP A 65 5.24 -8.27 -1.35
C TRP A 65 5.09 -9.59 -0.59
N SER A 66 4.09 -10.40 -0.95
CA SER A 66 3.88 -11.71 -0.31
C SER A 66 5.04 -12.66 -0.56
N SER A 67 5.57 -12.69 -1.79
CA SER A 67 6.74 -13.55 -2.09
C SER A 67 8.02 -13.11 -1.40
N LEU A 68 8.26 -11.80 -1.34
CA LEU A 68 9.41 -11.25 -0.62
C LEU A 68 9.35 -11.55 0.87
N VAL A 69 8.21 -11.31 1.50
CA VAL A 69 8.06 -11.46 2.96
C VAL A 69 7.98 -12.93 3.37
N LEU A 70 7.27 -13.76 2.60
CA LEU A 70 7.10 -15.19 2.91
C LEU A 70 8.22 -16.07 2.34
N GLY A 71 9.18 -15.49 1.61
CA GLY A 71 10.30 -16.22 1.00
C GLY A 71 9.87 -17.23 -0.06
N THR A 72 8.67 -17.08 -0.64
CA THR A 72 8.18 -17.93 -1.71
C THR A 72 8.65 -17.40 -3.06
N LYS A 73 8.87 -18.25 -4.07
CA LYS A 73 9.06 -17.76 -5.44
C LYS A 73 7.69 -17.41 -6.00
N GLY A 74 7.31 -16.13 -5.97
CA GLY A 74 6.01 -15.68 -6.48
C GLY A 74 6.01 -14.23 -6.96
N TYR A 75 6.17 -14.02 -8.27
CA TYR A 75 5.71 -12.84 -8.98
C TYR A 75 5.64 -13.18 -10.46
#